data_AF-A0A133PK61-F1
#
_entry.id   AF-A0A133PK61-F1
#
_cell.length_a   1.000
_cell.length_b   1.000
_cell.length_c   1.000
_cell.angle_alpha   90.00
_cell.angle_beta   90.00
_cell.angle_gamma   90.00
#
_symmetry.space_group_name_H-M   'P 1'
#
loop_
_entity.id
_entity.type
_entity.pdbx_description
1 polymer ?
#
loop_
_entity_poly.entity_id
_entity_poly.type
_entity_poly.pdbx_seq_one_letter_code
_entity_poly.pdbx_strand_id
1 'polypeptide(L)' 'MKRLEAIVTLCQAPTDVEFTCPYCKEDVSEDFEEFLDDQGLSWSDFPDWQYDTIKCPFCENEIEVSYEFD' A
#
# COMPACT_ATOMS: atom_id res chain seq x y z
N MET A 1 12.38 -1.42 -44.91
CA MET A 1 12.79 -1.88 -43.56
C MET A 1 11.62 -2.59 -42.91
N LYS A 2 11.80 -3.83 -42.43
CA LYS A 2 10.81 -4.52 -41.59
C LYS A 2 10.96 -4.02 -40.16
N ARG A 3 9.85 -3.60 -39.53
CA ARG A 3 9.81 -3.25 -38.10
C ARG A 3 9.63 -4.52 -37.28
N LEU A 4 10.27 -4.59 -36.11
CA LEU A 4 10.06 -5.65 -35.12
C LEU A 4 8.97 -5.19 -34.14
N GLU A 5 8.14 -6.12 -33.69
CA GLU A 5 7.07 -5.86 -32.73
C GLU A 5 7.58 -6.07 -31.30
N ALA A 6 7.07 -5.29 -30.35
CA ALA A 6 7.35 -5.41 -28.93
C ALA A 6 6.05 -5.32 -28.13
N ILE A 7 5.98 -6.06 -27.02
CA ILE A 7 4.89 -5.97 -26.05
C ILE A 7 5.34 -5.00 -24.95
N VAL A 8 4.53 -3.97 -24.70
CA VAL A 8 4.72 -3.04 -23.59
C VAL A 8 3.67 -3.35 -22.53
N THR A 9 4.13 -3.58 -21.30
CA THR A 9 3.26 -3.69 -20.12
C THR A 9 3.46 -2.44 -19.28
N LEU A 10 2.37 -1.77 -18.92
CA LEU A 10 2.39 -0.65 -18.00
C LEU A 10 2.03 -1.19 -16.61
N CYS A 11 2.91 -0.99 -15.64
CA CYS A 11 2.65 -1.34 -14.24
C CYS A 11 2.32 -0.05 -13.48
N GLN A 12 1.29 -0.09 -12.64
CA GLN A 12 0.97 0.95 -11.67
C GLN A 12 1.31 0.41 -10.28
N ALA A 13 1.90 1.25 -9.44
CA ALA A 13 2.22 0.97 -8.06
C ALA A 13 1.58 2.06 -7.18
N PRO A 14 1.13 1.72 -5.97
CA PRO A 14 0.62 2.70 -5.02
C PRO A 14 1.73 3.69 -4.66
N THR A 15 1.36 4.97 -4.56
CA THR A 15 2.25 6.04 -4.10
C THR A 15 1.91 6.48 -2.69
N ASP A 16 0.62 6.54 -2.36
CA ASP A 16 0.10 7.08 -1.11
C ASP A 16 -0.89 6.08 -0.48
N VAL A 17 -0.98 6.10 0.85
CA VAL A 17 -1.95 5.33 1.64
C VAL A 17 -2.77 6.27 2.50
N GLU A 18 -4.09 6.13 2.44
CA GLU A 18 -5.01 6.89 3.28
C GLU A 18 -6.00 5.97 3.99
N PHE A 19 -6.12 6.10 5.32
CA PHE A 19 -7.15 5.40 6.09
C PHE A 19 -7.47 6.11 7.41
N THR A 20 -8.69 5.96 7.90
CA THR A 20 -9.08 6.42 9.24
C THR A 20 -8.98 5.25 10.23
N CYS A 21 -8.20 5.41 11.30
CA CYS A 21 -8.06 4.37 12.30
C CYS A 21 -9.38 4.15 13.08
N PRO A 22 -9.93 2.92 13.16
CA PRO A 22 -11.18 2.67 13.86
C PRO A 22 -11.06 2.79 15.38
N TYR A 23 -9.85 2.74 15.95
CA TYR A 23 -9.61 2.82 17.39
C TYR A 23 -9.43 4.26 17.87
N CYS A 24 -8.43 4.98 17.35
CA CYS A 24 -8.12 6.34 17.80
C CYS A 24 -8.84 7.45 17.00
N LYS A 25 -9.45 7.11 15.86
CA LYS A 25 -10.16 8.05 14.97
C LYS A 25 -9.27 9.08 14.28
N GLU A 26 -7.95 8.92 14.36
CA GLU A 26 -7.01 9.72 13.58
C GLU A 26 -7.03 9.29 12.11
N ASP A 27 -6.94 10.27 11.23
CA ASP A 27 -6.75 10.07 9.79
C ASP A 27 -5.25 9.93 9.51
N VAL A 28 -4.89 8.87 8.80
CA VAL A 28 -3.53 8.57 8.36
C VAL A 28 -3.46 8.85 6.87
N SER A 29 -2.44 9.61 6.45
CA SER A 29 -2.10 9.89 5.06
C SER A 29 -0.58 9.97 4.99
N GLU A 30 0.02 9.02 4.27
CA GLU A 30 1.47 8.84 4.21
C GLU A 30 1.89 8.23 2.86
N ASP A 31 3.17 8.39 2.52
CA ASP A 31 3.76 7.73 1.36
C ASP A 31 3.78 6.21 1.57
N PHE A 32 3.56 5.44 0.50
CA PHE A 32 3.50 3.97 0.60
C PHE A 32 4.81 3.35 1.12
N GLU A 33 5.96 3.97 0.87
CA GLU A 33 7.24 3.53 1.44
C GLU A 33 7.32 3.74 2.96
N GLU A 34 6.81 4.87 3.46
CA GLU A 34 6.77 5.15 4.90
C GLU A 34 5.81 4.18 5.60
N PHE A 35 4.64 3.94 4.98
CA PHE A 35 3.68 2.95 5.45
C PHE A 35 4.32 1.57 5.62
N LEU A 36 5.05 1.09 4.61
CA LEU A 36 5.72 -0.21 4.70
C LEU A 36 6.74 -0.26 5.86
N ASP A 37 7.54 0.79 6.05
CA ASP A 37 8.51 0.85 7.16
C ASP A 37 7.81 0.81 8.52
N ASP A 38 6.72 1.57 8.69
CA ASP A 38 5.89 1.59 9.90
C ASP A 38 5.25 0.23 10.20
N GLN A 39 4.91 -0.53 9.15
CA GLN A 39 4.44 -1.92 9.26
C GLN A 39 5.57 -2.93 9.48
N GLY A 40 6.84 -2.55 9.32
CA GLY A 40 7.99 -3.46 9.32
C GLY A 40 8.00 -4.40 8.11
N LEU A 41 7.45 -3.95 6.99
CA LEU A 41 7.29 -4.69 5.74
C LEU A 41 8.22 -4.14 4.65
N SER A 42 8.39 -4.94 3.60
CA SER A 42 9.02 -4.52 2.36
C SER A 42 8.07 -4.67 1.17
N TRP A 43 8.42 -4.06 0.04
CA TRP A 43 7.68 -4.20 -1.21
C TRP A 43 7.40 -5.65 -1.61
N SER A 44 8.30 -6.59 -1.28
CA SER A 44 8.12 -8.02 -1.59
C SER A 44 7.14 -8.76 -0.67
N ASP A 45 6.89 -8.23 0.53
CA ASP A 45 5.92 -8.79 1.46
C ASP A 45 4.47 -8.41 1.08
N PHE A 46 4.35 -7.50 0.10
CA PHE A 46 3.10 -6.88 -0.33
C PHE A 46 2.89 -7.00 -1.86
N PRO A 47 3.01 -8.22 -2.45
CA PRO A 47 3.16 -8.41 -3.91
C PRO A 47 1.91 -8.05 -4.73
N ASP A 48 0.73 -8.12 -4.12
CA ASP A 48 -0.55 -7.83 -4.76
C ASP A 48 -1.17 -6.52 -4.27
N TRP A 49 -0.37 -5.68 -3.60
CA TRP A 49 -0.84 -4.46 -2.98
C TRP A 49 -1.91 -4.67 -1.89
N GLN A 50 -1.90 -5.84 -1.23
CA GLN A 50 -2.85 -6.18 -0.17
C GLN A 50 -2.17 -6.91 0.98
N TYR A 51 -2.69 -6.71 2.20
CA TYR A 51 -2.24 -7.38 3.41
C TYR A 51 -3.36 -7.47 4.45
N ASP A 52 -3.42 -8.56 5.19
CA ASP A 52 -4.61 -8.88 6.00
C ASP A 52 -4.84 -7.88 7.15
N THR A 53 -3.75 -7.42 7.77
CA THR A 53 -3.81 -6.58 8.97
C THR A 53 -2.70 -5.53 9.01
N ILE A 54 -3.03 -4.29 9.33
CA ILE A 54 -2.07 -3.20 9.49
C ILE A 54 -2.08 -2.66 10.92
N LYS A 55 -1.02 -1.98 11.33
CA LYS A 55 -0.86 -1.32 12.61
C LYS A 55 -1.03 0.18 12.44
N CYS A 56 -1.87 0.80 13.27
CA CYS A 56 -1.97 2.26 13.28
C CYS A 56 -0.69 2.89 13.85
N PRO A 57 -0.06 3.86 13.16
CA PRO A 57 1.17 4.50 13.62
C PRO A 57 0.96 5.34 14.91
N PHE A 58 -0.27 5.79 15.17
CA PHE A 58 -0.58 6.63 16.33
C PHE A 58 -0.93 5.86 17.60
N CYS A 59 -1.75 4.81 17.49
CA CYS A 59 -2.27 4.08 18.65
C CYS A 59 -1.83 2.63 18.72
N GLU A 60 -1.03 2.17 17.74
CA GLU A 60 -0.40 0.85 17.69
C GLU A 60 -1.35 -0.35 17.68
N ASN A 61 -2.66 -0.15 17.53
CA ASN A 61 -3.63 -1.24 17.41
C ASN A 61 -3.57 -1.84 16.01
N GLU A 62 -3.77 -3.15 15.94
CA GLU A 62 -3.94 -3.89 14.68
C GLU A 62 -5.36 -3.70 14.12
N ILE A 63 -5.44 -3.49 12.81
CA ILE A 63 -6.64 -3.18 12.05
C ILE A 63 -6.73 -4.18 10.89
N GLU A 64 -7.84 -4.90 10.82
CA GLU A 64 -8.20 -5.66 9.61
C GLU A 64 -8.61 -4.70 8.50
N VAL A 65 -8.04 -4.86 7.30
CA VAL A 65 -8.23 -3.92 6.19
C VAL A 65 -8.62 -4.61 4.89
N SER A 66 -9.29 -3.84 4.04
CA SER A 66 -9.55 -4.17 2.64
C SER A 66 -9.11 -2.99 1.78
N TYR A 67 -8.42 -3.26 0.68
CA TYR A 67 -7.84 -2.22 -0.17
C TYR A 67 -8.75 -1.93 -1.37
N GLU A 68 -8.88 -0.64 -1.69
CA GLU A 68 -9.51 -0.15 -2.92
C GLU A 68 -8.44 0.61 -3.74
N PHE A 69 -8.45 0.43 -5.05
CA PHE A 69 -7.52 1.08 -5.99
C PHE A 69 -8.31 1.99 -6.92
N ASP A 70 -7.97 3.28 -6.93
CA ASP A 70 -8.54 4.29 -7.84
C ASP A 70 -7.76 4.44 -9.16
#